data_AF-A0A966YKK5-F1
#
_entry.id   AF-A0A966YKK5-F1
#
_cell.length_a   1.000
_cell.length_b   1.000
_cell.length_c   1.000
_cell.angle_alpha   90.00
_cell.angle_beta   90.00
_cell.angle_gamma   90.00
#
_symmetry.space_group_name_H-M   'P 1'
#
loop_
_entity.id
_entity.type
_entity.pdbx_description
1 polymer ?
#
loop_
_entity_poly.entity_id
_entity_poly.type
_entity_poly.pdbx_seq_one_letter_code
_entity_poly.pdbx_strand_id
1 'polypeptide(L)'
;MISALVTASKFFSSLSSFITIGALLALAFLVLDKDGKLSTNGSKIRSLISISAFAWFFSSVLNILFTLANILGEPFTSVLDLTVLQSFVFQISLGQYLFFQTAVALFIALTSRVITSTGNVAVLLLAALVAVAAPVFQSHSASSGSHALAIGSLLIHVIALSLWVGGVIAIAILNEDDRKISLPRFSHIALWAAIAVVLSGVVNASARLNFAAAWSTSYAYVVILKVVITLILLFFGYKHRSYLSAKPTVNWRAMTRLISVEAAIMIFVTALGSWLSSNQPPARGGQEEFNAALSITGIKMPEAPTLSRILFEYDPDVLMIGLLVLAVALYIKGVVGLTRRGDKWPVGRTISFALGISAIDFATSGGLGVYGHFAFSWHMVSHMVLGMIAPIGIVLGAPMTLALRTLPQSRDGIERGVRGLLISALHSRYSKVITNPVVALAIFDGSLFALYFTPLFGGMMQSHQGHLFMSIHFLLAGTLFFHVIVGIDPNPRKVPHLVRIVILFAAMSIHAFFSVALMSTTTLIDGGYFESLQRPWSLDLLADQRMGGAIGWAMGEIPILIALVATFIQWMRDDSHEAKRIDRKTARMAALGQPDELAQYNAYLNNLNKKDREANQ
;
A
#
# COMPACT_ATOMS: atom_id res chain seq x y z
N MET A 1 35.67 15.66 0.92
CA MET A 1 34.89 16.32 2.00
C MET A 1 33.38 16.29 1.72
N ILE A 2 32.90 16.80 0.58
CA ILE A 2 31.45 16.88 0.26
C ILE A 2 30.76 15.50 0.29
N SER A 3 31.35 14.46 -0.31
CA SER A 3 30.81 13.09 -0.25
C SER A 3 30.62 12.54 1.19
N ALA A 4 31.50 12.91 2.13
CA ALA A 4 31.34 12.55 3.54
C ALA A 4 30.17 13.31 4.19
N LEU A 5 29.95 14.57 3.83
CA LEU A 5 28.81 15.38 4.29
C LEU A 5 27.48 14.86 3.71
N VAL A 6 27.46 14.38 2.46
CA VAL A 6 26.29 13.66 1.89
C VAL A 6 25.98 12.43 2.74
N THR A 7 26.99 11.61 3.01
CA THR A 7 26.79 10.39 3.81
C THR A 7 26.31 10.70 5.23
N ALA A 8 26.87 11.73 5.88
CA ALA A 8 26.48 12.16 7.21
C ALA A 8 25.04 12.70 7.25
N SER A 9 24.70 13.63 6.35
CA SER A 9 23.34 14.22 6.28
C SER A 9 22.29 13.16 5.95
N LYS A 10 22.59 12.23 5.04
CA LYS A 10 21.73 11.08 4.72
C LYS A 10 21.53 10.14 5.92
N PHE A 11 22.59 9.89 6.69
CA PHE A 11 22.50 9.11 7.94
C PHE A 11 21.60 9.80 8.96
N PHE A 12 21.81 11.09 9.23
CA PHE A 12 20.98 11.84 10.18
C PHE A 12 19.52 11.92 9.72
N SER A 13 19.27 12.12 8.41
CA SER A 13 17.93 12.09 7.83
C SER A 13 17.27 10.73 8.00
N SER A 14 17.98 9.64 7.71
CA SER A 14 17.44 8.28 7.85
C SER A 14 17.15 7.96 9.31
N LEU A 15 18.11 8.20 10.21
CA LEU A 15 17.96 7.92 11.63
C LEU A 15 16.82 8.71 12.26
N SER A 16 16.74 10.02 12.01
CA SER A 16 15.67 10.87 12.53
C SER A 16 14.30 10.46 12.00
N SER A 17 14.20 10.11 10.71
CA SER A 17 12.96 9.58 10.13
C SER A 17 12.52 8.26 10.78
N PHE A 18 13.46 7.35 11.07
CA PHE A 18 13.16 6.09 11.75
C PHE A 18 12.68 6.34 13.16
N ILE A 19 13.30 7.26 13.90
CA ILE A 19 12.85 7.66 15.24
C ILE A 19 11.44 8.25 15.18
N THR A 20 11.14 9.11 14.20
CA THR A 20 9.80 9.69 13.99
C THR A 20 8.76 8.61 13.71
N ILE A 21 9.04 7.69 12.78
CA ILE A 21 8.16 6.57 12.42
C ILE A 21 7.94 5.64 13.61
N GLY A 22 9.00 5.30 14.35
CA GLY A 22 8.92 4.49 15.57
C GLY A 22 8.08 5.12 16.67
N ALA A 23 8.24 6.43 16.88
CA ALA A 23 7.47 7.17 17.86
C ALA A 23 5.99 7.32 17.45
N LEU A 24 5.70 7.53 16.15
CA LEU A 24 4.35 7.50 15.60
C LEU A 24 3.70 6.12 15.74
N LEU A 25 4.43 5.04 15.43
CA LEU A 25 3.99 3.66 15.63
C LEU A 25 3.65 3.39 17.11
N ALA A 26 4.53 3.83 18.02
CA ALA A 26 4.32 3.67 19.45
C ALA A 26 3.07 4.41 19.93
N LEU A 27 2.89 5.67 19.52
CA LEU A 27 1.77 6.49 19.92
C LEU A 27 0.43 6.06 19.29
N ALA A 28 0.45 5.47 18.09
CA ALA A 28 -0.75 5.01 17.40
C ALA A 28 -1.24 3.63 17.89
N PHE A 29 -0.33 2.71 18.23
CA PHE A 29 -0.69 1.29 18.41
C PHE A 29 -0.11 0.59 19.65
N LEU A 30 0.93 1.15 20.29
CA LEU A 30 1.64 0.49 21.38
C LEU A 30 1.26 1.05 22.75
N VAL A 31 1.23 2.37 22.91
CA VAL A 31 0.79 3.03 24.15
C VAL A 31 -0.73 2.92 24.31
N LEU A 32 -1.24 2.94 25.54
CA LEU A 32 -2.69 2.93 25.79
C LEU A 32 -3.32 4.28 25.44
N ASP A 33 -4.44 4.20 24.73
CA ASP A 33 -5.34 5.31 24.44
C ASP A 33 -6.65 5.18 25.25
N LYS A 34 -7.40 6.27 25.38
CA LYS A 34 -8.74 6.28 25.97
C LYS A 34 -9.75 6.62 24.89
N ASP A 35 -10.55 5.66 24.41
CA ASP A 35 -11.51 5.85 23.32
C ASP A 35 -10.88 6.50 22.06
N GLY A 36 -9.63 6.16 21.77
CA GLY A 36 -8.83 6.70 20.67
C GLY A 36 -8.37 8.15 20.85
N LYS A 37 -8.50 8.71 22.05
CA LYS A 37 -7.80 9.92 22.48
C LYS A 37 -6.47 9.54 23.13
N LEU A 38 -5.43 10.31 22.82
CA LEU A 38 -4.10 10.10 23.38
C LEU A 38 -4.12 10.35 24.89
N SER A 39 -3.56 9.42 25.66
CA SER A 39 -3.43 9.55 27.12
C SER A 39 -2.35 10.57 27.49
N THR A 40 -2.47 11.17 28.69
CA THR A 40 -1.49 12.12 29.25
C THR A 40 -0.08 11.52 29.40
N ASN A 41 0.02 10.20 29.54
CA ASN A 41 1.27 9.44 29.60
C ASN A 41 2.06 9.49 28.28
N GLY A 42 1.40 9.75 27.15
CA GLY A 42 2.03 9.84 25.82
C GLY A 42 2.76 11.15 25.52
N SER A 43 2.85 12.09 26.48
CA SER A 43 3.46 13.42 26.28
C SER A 43 4.95 13.36 25.89
N LYS A 44 5.72 12.45 26.50
CA LYS A 44 7.14 12.23 26.16
C LYS A 44 7.32 11.75 24.71
N ILE A 45 6.49 10.79 24.27
CA ILE A 45 6.53 10.29 22.89
C ILE A 45 6.09 11.37 21.90
N ARG A 46 5.10 12.20 22.26
CA ARG A 46 4.71 13.35 21.43
C ARG A 46 5.86 14.35 21.25
N SER A 47 6.59 14.65 22.33
CA SER A 47 7.79 15.49 22.27
C SER A 47 8.86 14.86 21.37
N LEU A 48 9.09 13.55 21.50
CA LEU A 48 10.02 12.80 20.65
C LEU A 48 9.64 12.88 19.16
N ILE A 49 8.35 12.74 18.80
CA ILE A 49 7.88 12.91 17.42
C ILE A 49 8.24 14.30 16.92
N SER A 50 7.92 15.35 17.69
CA SER A 50 8.20 16.73 17.28
C SER A 50 9.70 16.98 17.09
N ILE A 51 10.53 16.59 18.05
CA ILE A 51 11.99 16.80 18.00
C ILE A 51 12.62 16.00 16.85
N SER A 52 12.28 14.72 16.72
CA SER A 52 12.82 13.87 15.65
C SER A 52 12.35 14.31 14.27
N ALA A 53 11.12 14.78 14.12
CA ALA A 53 10.61 15.29 12.84
C ALA A 53 11.26 16.62 12.43
N PHE A 54 11.55 17.52 13.38
CA PHE A 54 12.38 18.70 13.11
C PHE A 54 13.81 18.32 12.72
N ALA A 55 14.42 17.37 13.43
CA ALA A 55 15.75 16.86 13.07
C ALA A 55 15.75 16.24 11.67
N TRP A 56 14.69 15.51 11.31
CA TRP A 56 14.49 14.96 9.97
C TRP A 56 14.34 16.05 8.91
N PHE A 57 13.53 17.06 9.17
CA PHE A 57 13.40 18.21 8.27
C PHE A 57 14.76 18.89 8.01
N PHE A 58 15.49 19.29 9.06
CA PHE A 58 16.76 20.00 8.90
C PHE A 58 17.84 19.12 8.23
N SER A 59 17.94 17.85 8.62
CA SER A 59 18.90 16.94 8.00
C SER A 59 18.54 16.60 6.54
N SER A 60 17.25 16.56 6.19
CA SER A 60 16.78 16.38 4.81
C SER A 60 17.08 17.61 3.95
N VAL A 61 16.94 18.83 4.48
CA VAL A 61 17.38 20.07 3.80
C VAL A 61 18.88 20.03 3.54
N LEU A 62 19.70 19.68 4.54
CA LEU A 62 21.14 19.54 4.36
C LEU A 62 21.48 18.45 3.34
N ASN A 63 20.75 17.34 3.34
CA ASN A 63 20.94 16.27 2.37
C ASN A 63 20.64 16.74 0.94
N ILE A 64 19.60 17.57 0.72
CA ILE A 64 19.34 18.19 -0.60
C ILE A 64 20.54 19.01 -1.05
N LEU A 65 21.03 19.91 -0.20
CA LEU A 65 22.13 20.82 -0.54
C LEU A 65 23.44 20.08 -0.81
N PHE A 66 23.81 19.12 0.05
CA PHE A 66 25.03 18.34 -0.16
C PHE A 66 24.93 17.38 -1.34
N THR A 67 23.74 16.80 -1.60
CA THR A 67 23.52 15.96 -2.78
C THR A 67 23.71 16.77 -4.05
N LEU A 68 23.14 17.97 -4.11
CA LEU A 68 23.27 18.87 -5.26
C LEU A 68 24.73 19.32 -5.46
N ALA A 69 25.44 19.68 -4.37
CA ALA A 69 26.87 20.00 -4.43
C ALA A 69 27.69 18.83 -4.99
N ASN A 70 27.39 17.61 -4.54
CA ASN A 70 28.09 16.41 -4.98
C ASN A 70 27.81 16.06 -6.45
N ILE A 71 26.59 16.30 -6.94
CA ILE A 71 26.22 16.08 -8.34
C ILE A 71 26.92 17.09 -9.25
N LEU A 72 26.98 18.36 -8.86
CA LEU A 72 27.63 19.42 -9.64
C LEU A 72 29.16 19.36 -9.59
N GLY A 73 29.74 18.74 -8.54
CA GLY A 73 31.17 18.77 -8.31
C GLY A 73 31.69 20.14 -7.85
N GLU A 74 30.78 21.02 -7.43
CA GLU A 74 31.05 22.42 -7.09
C GLU A 74 31.09 22.66 -5.56
N PRO A 75 31.71 23.75 -5.08
CA PRO A 75 31.65 24.15 -3.68
C PRO A 75 30.22 24.40 -3.18
N PHE A 76 30.01 24.27 -1.86
CA PHE A 76 28.69 24.45 -1.23
C PHE A 76 28.05 25.83 -1.52
N THR A 77 28.86 26.87 -1.69
CA THR A 77 28.38 28.23 -1.98
C THR A 77 27.65 28.33 -3.31
N SER A 78 28.07 27.56 -4.32
CA SER A 78 27.44 27.54 -5.65
C SER A 78 26.02 26.98 -5.61
N VAL A 79 25.72 26.15 -4.61
CA VAL A 79 24.41 25.50 -4.43
C VAL A 79 23.39 26.41 -3.73
N LEU A 80 23.85 27.49 -3.11
CA LEU A 80 22.97 28.49 -2.48
C LEU A 80 22.32 29.43 -3.50
N ASP A 81 22.70 29.34 -4.78
CA ASP A 81 21.99 30.02 -5.86
C ASP A 81 20.56 29.48 -5.97
N LEU A 82 19.59 30.40 -5.88
CA LEU A 82 18.17 30.05 -5.86
C LEU A 82 17.72 29.39 -7.17
N THR A 83 18.30 29.78 -8.30
CA THR A 83 17.96 29.25 -9.63
C THR A 83 18.38 27.79 -9.73
N VAL A 84 19.60 27.48 -9.27
CA VAL A 84 20.16 26.12 -9.26
C VAL A 84 19.35 25.23 -8.33
N LEU A 85 19.03 25.71 -7.12
CA LEU A 85 18.25 24.98 -6.14
C LEU A 85 16.81 24.72 -6.63
N GLN A 86 16.15 25.72 -7.22
CA GLN A 86 14.80 25.57 -7.76
C GLN A 86 14.76 24.58 -8.93
N SER A 87 15.74 24.65 -9.84
CA SER A 87 15.85 23.70 -10.95
C SER A 87 15.97 22.26 -10.42
N PHE A 88 16.85 22.02 -9.43
CA PHE A 88 16.98 20.69 -8.83
C PHE A 88 15.69 20.22 -8.14
N VAL A 89 15.06 21.06 -7.32
CA VAL A 89 13.89 20.68 -6.52
C VAL A 89 12.64 20.44 -7.37
N PHE A 90 12.42 21.22 -8.43
CA PHE A 90 11.18 21.18 -9.20
C PHE A 90 11.28 20.49 -10.56
N GLN A 91 12.49 20.34 -11.13
CA GLN A 91 12.66 19.76 -12.47
C GLN A 91 13.37 18.40 -12.43
N ILE A 92 14.18 18.12 -11.40
CA ILE A 92 14.90 16.85 -11.27
C ILE A 92 14.16 15.91 -10.33
N SER A 93 13.86 14.69 -10.78
CA SER A 93 13.07 13.70 -10.03
C SER A 93 13.64 13.39 -8.64
N LEU A 94 14.98 13.26 -8.51
CA LEU A 94 15.63 13.05 -7.21
C LEU A 94 15.37 14.24 -6.26
N GLY A 95 15.47 15.47 -6.75
CA GLY A 95 15.19 16.67 -5.97
C GLY A 95 13.73 16.77 -5.56
N GLN A 96 12.79 16.43 -6.46
CA GLN A 96 11.35 16.38 -6.16
C GLN A 96 11.03 15.41 -5.02
N TYR A 97 11.63 14.21 -5.02
CA TYR A 97 11.41 13.23 -3.95
C TYR A 97 12.01 13.65 -2.61
N LEU A 98 13.23 14.19 -2.62
CA LEU A 98 13.83 14.72 -1.40
C LEU A 98 13.04 15.91 -0.85
N PHE A 99 12.51 16.76 -1.72
CA PHE A 99 11.64 17.87 -1.34
C PHE A 99 10.32 17.38 -0.75
N PHE A 100 9.65 16.41 -1.39
CA PHE A 100 8.44 15.78 -0.86
C PHE A 100 8.68 15.20 0.54
N GLN A 101 9.77 14.44 0.72
CA GLN A 101 10.17 13.91 2.03
C GLN A 101 10.32 15.04 3.08
N THR A 102 11.00 16.12 2.69
CA THR A 102 11.28 17.28 3.56
C THR A 102 9.98 18.00 3.95
N ALA A 103 9.06 18.20 3.01
CA ALA A 103 7.77 18.83 3.23
C ALA A 103 6.90 18.02 4.21
N VAL A 104 6.85 16.69 4.04
CA VAL A 104 6.11 15.81 4.96
C VAL A 104 6.75 15.79 6.35
N ALA A 105 8.09 15.76 6.45
CA ALA A 105 8.78 15.85 7.73
C ALA A 105 8.43 17.14 8.49
N LEU A 106 8.40 18.29 7.80
CA LEU A 106 7.96 19.56 8.37
C LEU A 106 6.51 19.52 8.81
N PHE A 107 5.61 18.98 7.97
CA PHE A 107 4.19 18.85 8.29
C PHE A 107 3.98 18.02 9.57
N ILE A 108 4.68 16.89 9.70
CA ILE A 108 4.64 16.06 10.92
C ILE A 108 5.19 16.84 12.12
N ALA A 109 6.31 17.55 11.96
CA ALA A 109 6.93 18.33 13.03
C ALA A 109 5.95 19.38 13.61
N LEU A 110 5.24 20.10 12.74
CA LEU A 110 4.29 21.15 13.11
C LEU A 110 2.98 20.60 13.68
N THR A 111 2.45 19.51 13.13
CA THR A 111 1.15 18.95 13.54
C THR A 111 1.24 18.03 14.76
N SER A 112 2.40 17.44 15.03
CA SER A 112 2.60 16.45 16.11
C SER A 112 2.22 16.96 17.50
N ARG A 113 2.34 18.26 17.78
CA ARG A 113 2.02 18.84 19.10
C ARG A 113 0.51 18.98 19.33
N VAL A 114 -0.26 19.19 18.27
CA VAL A 114 -1.70 19.50 18.32
C VAL A 114 -2.57 18.25 18.19
N ILE A 115 -2.02 17.16 17.66
CA ILE A 115 -2.76 15.93 17.39
C ILE A 115 -3.24 15.27 18.69
N THR A 116 -4.52 14.92 18.79
CA THR A 116 -5.10 14.32 20.01
C THR A 116 -5.73 12.94 19.80
N SER A 117 -5.85 12.48 18.55
CA SER A 117 -6.46 11.19 18.23
C SER A 117 -5.46 10.20 17.64
N THR A 118 -5.53 8.93 18.09
CA THR A 118 -4.73 7.82 17.56
C THR A 118 -4.97 7.58 16.06
N GLY A 119 -6.19 7.84 15.57
CA GLY A 119 -6.51 7.73 14.14
C GLY A 119 -5.69 8.71 13.30
N ASN A 120 -5.60 9.97 13.74
CA ASN A 120 -4.81 10.97 13.02
C ASN A 120 -3.30 10.64 13.11
N VAL A 121 -2.83 10.11 14.25
CA VAL A 121 -1.43 9.66 14.38
C VAL A 121 -1.15 8.50 13.41
N ALA A 122 -2.08 7.58 13.21
CA ALA A 122 -1.94 6.51 12.21
C ALA A 122 -1.87 7.06 10.77
N VAL A 123 -2.60 8.15 10.46
CA VAL A 123 -2.48 8.84 9.16
C VAL A 123 -1.10 9.49 9.01
N LEU A 124 -0.57 10.14 10.06
CA LEU A 124 0.78 10.68 10.04
C LEU A 124 1.85 9.59 9.90
N LEU A 125 1.64 8.42 10.51
CA LEU A 125 2.52 7.26 10.33
C LEU A 125 2.54 6.80 8.88
N LEU A 126 1.38 6.69 8.23
CA LEU A 126 1.30 6.35 6.80
C LEU A 126 2.02 7.39 5.94
N ALA A 127 1.80 8.68 6.20
CA ALA A 127 2.48 9.76 5.48
C ALA A 127 4.01 9.70 5.67
N ALA A 128 4.48 9.41 6.89
CA ALA A 128 5.91 9.25 7.20
C ALA A 128 6.54 8.06 6.44
N LEU A 129 5.85 6.92 6.36
CA LEU A 129 6.29 5.76 5.60
C LEU A 129 6.40 6.07 4.10
N VAL A 130 5.41 6.76 3.52
CA VAL A 130 5.43 7.19 2.12
C VAL A 130 6.57 8.20 1.87
N ALA A 131 6.78 9.14 2.79
CA ALA A 131 7.85 10.13 2.68
C ALA A 131 9.26 9.52 2.72
N VAL A 132 9.51 8.57 3.63
CA VAL A 132 10.80 7.84 3.69
C VAL A 132 11.02 6.94 2.48
N ALA A 133 9.94 6.39 1.91
CA ALA A 133 9.99 5.55 0.72
C ALA A 133 10.30 6.35 -0.56
N ALA A 134 9.93 7.62 -0.63
CA ALA A 134 9.96 8.39 -1.88
C ALA A 134 11.36 8.48 -2.53
N PRO A 135 12.46 8.83 -1.83
CA PRO A 135 13.77 8.92 -2.47
C PRO A 135 14.35 7.56 -2.90
N VAL A 136 13.79 6.44 -2.41
CA VAL A 136 14.26 5.09 -2.75
C VAL A 136 14.03 4.76 -4.23
N PHE A 137 12.99 5.33 -4.84
CA PHE A 137 12.70 5.19 -6.27
C PHE A 137 13.81 5.74 -7.18
N GLN A 138 14.69 6.60 -6.67
CA GLN A 138 15.84 7.15 -7.40
C GLN A 138 17.18 6.56 -6.96
N SER A 139 17.18 5.44 -6.24
CA SER A 139 18.43 4.76 -5.92
C SER A 139 19.10 4.21 -7.20
N HIS A 140 20.41 4.45 -7.37
CA HIS A 140 21.21 4.27 -8.59
C HIS A 140 21.33 2.83 -9.17
N SER A 141 20.30 1.99 -9.13
CA SER A 141 20.33 0.62 -9.66
C SER A 141 20.27 0.53 -11.20
N ALA A 142 20.64 1.60 -11.92
CA ALA A 142 20.29 1.74 -13.32
C ALA A 142 21.04 0.89 -14.34
N SER A 143 22.18 0.32 -13.97
CA SER A 143 23.14 -0.23 -14.95
C SER A 143 23.36 -1.74 -14.87
N SER A 144 22.55 -2.52 -14.13
CA SER A 144 22.85 -3.95 -13.89
C SER A 144 21.75 -4.97 -14.25
N GLY A 145 20.65 -4.53 -14.88
CA GLY A 145 19.47 -5.38 -15.10
C GLY A 145 18.73 -5.72 -13.78
N SER A 146 17.43 -6.02 -13.87
CA SER A 146 16.53 -6.30 -12.72
C SER A 146 16.25 -5.12 -11.79
N HIS A 147 15.89 -3.97 -12.37
CA HIS A 147 15.51 -2.76 -11.62
C HIS A 147 14.37 -2.96 -10.62
N ALA A 148 13.28 -3.63 -11.04
CA ALA A 148 12.11 -3.85 -10.19
C ALA A 148 12.47 -4.66 -8.93
N LEU A 149 13.34 -5.65 -9.07
CA LEU A 149 13.87 -6.45 -7.97
C LEU A 149 14.69 -5.59 -7.01
N ALA A 150 15.61 -4.76 -7.52
CA ALA A 150 16.49 -3.92 -6.70
C ALA A 150 15.72 -2.80 -5.96
N ILE A 151 14.83 -2.08 -6.65
CA ILE A 151 14.05 -0.98 -6.08
C ILE A 151 12.99 -1.54 -5.12
N GLY A 152 12.24 -2.56 -5.54
CA GLY A 152 11.17 -3.15 -4.72
C GLY A 152 11.70 -3.78 -3.43
N SER A 153 12.82 -4.52 -3.50
CA SER A 153 13.49 -5.03 -2.30
C SER A 153 13.95 -3.90 -1.38
N LEU A 154 14.55 -2.83 -1.91
CA LEU A 154 15.01 -1.72 -1.11
C LEU A 154 13.86 -0.96 -0.44
N LEU A 155 12.72 -0.81 -1.11
CA LEU A 155 11.52 -0.18 -0.54
C LEU A 155 11.00 -0.96 0.67
N ILE A 156 10.86 -2.28 0.53
CA ILE A 156 10.50 -3.18 1.62
C ILE A 156 11.52 -3.09 2.76
N HIS A 157 12.81 -3.08 2.42
CA HIS A 157 13.90 -2.99 3.39
C HIS A 157 13.83 -1.73 4.23
N VAL A 158 13.68 -0.56 3.60
CA VAL A 158 13.66 0.73 4.29
C VAL A 158 12.40 0.87 5.16
N ILE A 159 11.23 0.49 4.65
CA ILE A 159 9.97 0.51 5.42
C ILE A 159 10.11 -0.41 6.64
N ALA A 160 10.58 -1.64 6.46
CA ALA A 160 10.74 -2.59 7.55
C ALA A 160 11.79 -2.13 8.58
N LEU A 161 12.93 -1.59 8.14
CA LEU A 161 13.94 -0.99 9.03
C LEU A 161 13.36 0.17 9.83
N SER A 162 12.58 1.05 9.21
CA SER A 162 11.99 2.20 9.91
C SER A 162 11.06 1.77 11.05
N LEU A 163 10.27 0.71 10.85
CA LEU A 163 9.40 0.13 11.87
C LEU A 163 10.19 -0.61 12.95
N TRP A 164 11.26 -1.32 12.57
CA TRP A 164 12.06 -2.11 13.51
C TRP A 164 12.99 -1.23 14.35
N VAL A 165 13.89 -0.50 13.72
CA VAL A 165 14.87 0.38 14.39
C VAL A 165 14.15 1.49 15.15
N GLY A 166 13.22 2.16 14.47
CA GLY A 166 12.41 3.20 15.09
C GLY A 166 11.62 2.70 16.29
N GLY A 167 10.97 1.55 16.16
CA GLY A 167 10.17 0.97 17.23
C GLY A 167 11.02 0.54 18.43
N VAL A 168 12.21 -0.04 18.22
CA VAL A 168 13.14 -0.38 19.31
C VAL A 168 13.56 0.87 20.07
N ILE A 169 13.92 1.96 19.36
CA ILE A 169 14.27 3.24 19.98
C ILE A 169 13.08 3.82 20.76
N ALA A 170 11.87 3.78 20.19
CA ALA A 170 10.67 4.26 20.86
C ALA A 170 10.39 3.47 22.16
N ILE A 171 10.48 2.14 22.12
CA ILE A 171 10.35 1.27 23.31
C ILE A 171 11.43 1.56 24.35
N ALA A 172 12.66 1.86 23.93
CA ALA A 172 13.76 2.19 24.84
C ALA A 172 13.48 3.46 25.66
N ILE A 173 12.74 4.42 25.08
CA ILE A 173 12.42 5.72 25.67
C ILE A 173 11.14 5.67 26.55
N LEU A 174 10.26 4.70 26.34
CA LEU A 174 9.05 4.55 27.15
C LEU A 174 9.36 4.33 28.63
N ASN A 175 8.51 4.88 29.49
CA ASN A 175 8.54 4.59 30.92
C ASN A 175 8.30 3.08 31.17
N GLU A 176 8.67 2.60 32.36
CA GLU A 176 8.58 1.17 32.71
C GLU A 176 7.18 0.57 32.49
N ASP A 177 6.12 1.25 32.90
CA ASP A 177 4.75 0.74 32.81
C ASP A 177 4.24 0.66 31.36
N ASP A 178 4.41 1.73 30.58
CA ASP A 178 4.05 1.74 29.17
C ASP A 178 4.83 0.70 28.37
N ARG A 179 6.11 0.49 28.74
CA ARG A 179 6.97 -0.54 28.12
C ARG A 179 6.44 -1.95 28.37
N LYS A 180 6.00 -2.28 29.59
CA LYS A 180 5.42 -3.60 29.92
C LYS A 180 4.25 -3.95 29.01
N ILE A 181 3.40 -2.96 28.75
CA ILE A 181 2.17 -3.13 27.97
C ILE A 181 2.45 -3.11 26.45
N SER A 182 3.47 -2.37 26.02
CA SER A 182 3.83 -2.18 24.61
C SER A 182 4.68 -3.32 24.04
N LEU A 183 5.57 -3.89 24.85
CA LEU A 183 6.61 -4.83 24.40
C LEU A 183 6.06 -6.09 23.71
N PRO A 184 5.00 -6.76 24.21
CA PRO A 184 4.48 -7.96 23.54
C PRO A 184 3.93 -7.68 22.14
N ARG A 185 3.19 -6.57 21.96
CA ARG A 185 2.67 -6.15 20.64
C ARG A 185 3.82 -5.77 19.71
N PHE A 186 4.78 -4.99 20.20
CA PHE A 186 5.93 -4.59 19.40
C PHE A 186 6.79 -5.78 18.99
N SER A 187 6.99 -6.78 19.86
CA SER A 187 7.78 -7.97 19.55
C SER A 187 7.25 -8.71 18.31
N HIS A 188 5.93 -8.77 18.11
CA HIS A 188 5.36 -9.32 16.89
C HIS A 188 5.68 -8.47 15.65
N ILE A 189 5.55 -7.14 15.75
CA ILE A 189 5.87 -6.23 14.64
C ILE A 189 7.36 -6.30 14.29
N ALA A 190 8.22 -6.29 15.31
CA ALA A 190 9.67 -6.41 15.17
C ALA A 190 10.08 -7.73 14.50
N LEU A 191 9.39 -8.84 14.78
CA LEU A 191 9.65 -10.11 14.11
C LEU A 191 9.35 -10.03 12.60
N TRP A 192 8.17 -9.53 12.22
CA TRP A 192 7.80 -9.39 10.81
C TRP A 192 8.72 -8.41 10.09
N ALA A 193 9.07 -7.30 10.75
CA ALA A 193 9.99 -6.33 10.22
C ALA A 193 11.40 -6.93 10.03
N ALA A 194 11.91 -7.68 11.01
CA ALA A 194 13.19 -8.36 10.90
C ALA A 194 13.22 -9.40 9.77
N ILE A 195 12.16 -10.21 9.61
CA ILE A 195 12.03 -11.13 8.48
C ILE A 195 12.06 -10.37 7.15
N ALA A 196 11.28 -9.28 7.05
CA ALA A 196 11.24 -8.45 5.84
C ALA A 196 12.61 -7.82 5.53
N VAL A 197 13.33 -7.31 6.53
CA VAL A 197 14.69 -6.74 6.40
C VAL A 197 15.69 -7.78 5.91
N VAL A 198 15.65 -9.00 6.46
CA VAL A 198 16.56 -10.08 6.08
C VAL A 198 16.27 -10.54 4.65
N LEU A 199 15.01 -10.86 4.33
CA LEU A 199 14.63 -11.35 3.00
C LEU A 199 14.92 -10.30 1.91
N SER A 200 14.51 -9.05 2.15
CA SER A 200 14.78 -7.97 1.20
C SER A 200 16.27 -7.64 1.10
N GLY A 201 17.02 -7.74 2.20
CA GLY A 201 18.47 -7.57 2.21
C GLY A 201 19.20 -8.66 1.42
N VAL A 202 18.75 -9.91 1.51
CA VAL A 202 19.28 -11.04 0.72
C VAL A 202 19.01 -10.80 -0.77
N VAL A 203 17.78 -10.45 -1.14
CA VAL A 203 17.40 -10.16 -2.53
C VAL A 203 18.21 -8.98 -3.10
N ASN A 204 18.39 -7.92 -2.31
CA ASN A 204 19.18 -6.76 -2.74
C ASN A 204 20.68 -7.10 -2.86
N ALA A 205 21.22 -7.89 -1.93
CA ALA A 205 22.61 -8.35 -1.99
C ALA A 205 22.84 -9.29 -3.19
N SER A 206 21.91 -10.22 -3.46
CA SER A 206 22.01 -11.12 -4.62
C SER A 206 21.93 -10.37 -5.94
N ALA A 207 21.17 -9.27 -6.02
CA ALA A 207 21.12 -8.43 -7.20
C ALA A 207 22.46 -7.71 -7.48
N ARG A 208 23.17 -7.30 -6.43
CA ARG A 208 24.39 -6.47 -6.51
C ARG A 208 25.70 -7.27 -6.47
N LEU A 209 25.69 -8.46 -5.87
CA LEU A 209 26.86 -9.34 -5.71
C LEU A 209 26.75 -10.62 -6.55
N ASN A 210 26.24 -10.49 -7.78
CA ASN A 210 25.95 -11.63 -8.67
C ASN A 210 27.14 -12.11 -9.53
N PHE A 211 28.36 -11.60 -9.31
CA PHE A 211 29.56 -11.96 -10.07
C PHE A 211 30.79 -12.04 -9.17
N ALA A 212 31.78 -12.86 -9.56
CA ALA A 212 32.93 -13.21 -8.70
C ALA A 212 33.74 -11.99 -8.22
N ALA A 213 34.06 -11.05 -9.13
CA ALA A 213 34.82 -9.84 -8.78
C ALA A 213 34.08 -8.89 -7.82
N ALA A 214 32.75 -9.00 -7.68
CA ALA A 214 32.00 -8.18 -6.72
C ALA A 214 32.38 -8.48 -5.27
N TRP A 215 32.77 -9.73 -4.98
CA TRP A 215 33.02 -10.23 -3.62
C TRP A 215 34.32 -9.72 -2.99
N SER A 216 35.26 -9.20 -3.80
CA SER A 216 36.52 -8.60 -3.32
C SER A 216 36.43 -7.08 -3.10
N THR A 217 35.24 -6.48 -3.30
CA THR A 217 35.05 -5.03 -3.16
C THR A 217 34.78 -4.60 -1.71
N SER A 218 35.11 -3.35 -1.38
CA SER A 218 34.73 -2.74 -0.09
C SER A 218 33.22 -2.78 0.16
N TYR A 219 32.42 -2.71 -0.90
CA TYR A 219 30.97 -2.84 -0.84
C TYR A 219 30.56 -4.21 -0.28
N ALA A 220 31.14 -5.30 -0.78
CA ALA A 220 30.84 -6.65 -0.31
C ALA A 220 31.22 -6.85 1.18
N TYR A 221 32.38 -6.34 1.62
CA TYR A 221 32.78 -6.45 3.02
C TYR A 221 31.81 -5.74 3.99
N VAL A 222 31.29 -4.57 3.62
CA VAL A 222 30.28 -3.88 4.44
C VAL A 222 28.95 -4.63 4.45
N VAL A 223 28.56 -5.24 3.33
CA VAL A 223 27.37 -6.13 3.29
C VAL A 223 27.56 -7.34 4.21
N ILE A 224 28.70 -8.01 4.17
CA ILE A 224 29.02 -9.15 5.06
C ILE A 224 28.97 -8.72 6.53
N LEU A 225 29.59 -7.58 6.87
CA LEU A 225 29.55 -7.03 8.22
C LEU A 225 28.10 -6.77 8.69
N LYS A 226 27.26 -6.20 7.82
CA LYS A 226 25.82 -6.01 8.13
C LYS A 226 25.11 -7.34 8.37
N VAL A 227 25.40 -8.38 7.59
CA VAL A 227 24.82 -9.72 7.79
C VAL A 227 25.20 -10.27 9.17
N VAL A 228 26.49 -10.23 9.52
CA VAL A 228 26.98 -10.72 10.83
C VAL A 228 26.32 -9.97 11.99
N ILE A 229 26.28 -8.64 11.94
CA ILE A 229 25.65 -7.83 12.98
C ILE A 229 24.14 -8.11 13.07
N THR A 230 23.47 -8.30 11.93
CA THR A 230 22.04 -8.63 11.90
C THR A 230 21.78 -10.00 12.54
N LEU A 231 22.63 -11.00 12.30
CA LEU A 231 22.53 -12.31 12.96
C LEU A 231 22.69 -12.19 14.49
N ILE A 232 23.61 -11.35 14.96
CA ILE A 232 23.77 -11.05 16.39
C ILE A 232 22.50 -10.42 16.97
N LEU A 233 21.91 -9.43 16.28
CA LEU A 233 20.66 -8.79 16.70
C LEU A 233 19.49 -9.79 16.75
N LEU A 234 19.37 -10.68 15.75
CA LEU A 234 18.34 -11.72 15.73
C LEU A 234 18.52 -12.71 16.89
N PHE A 235 19.76 -13.07 17.21
CA PHE A 235 20.07 -13.92 18.35
C PHE A 235 19.67 -13.27 19.69
N PHE A 236 19.97 -11.99 19.87
CA PHE A 236 19.51 -11.24 21.05
C PHE A 236 17.97 -11.17 21.11
N GLY A 237 17.31 -10.88 19.99
CA GLY A 237 15.84 -10.91 19.90
C GLY A 237 15.24 -12.27 20.24
N TYR A 238 15.84 -13.37 19.79
CA TYR A 238 15.42 -14.74 20.13
C TYR A 238 15.57 -15.04 21.63
N LYS A 239 16.76 -14.75 22.19
CA LYS A 239 17.03 -14.88 23.63
C LYS A 239 16.03 -14.07 24.46
N HIS A 240 15.75 -12.85 24.03
CA HIS A 240 14.80 -11.96 24.69
C HIS A 240 13.38 -12.54 24.70
N ARG A 241 12.91 -13.05 23.56
CA ARG A 241 11.59 -13.68 23.46
C ARG A 241 11.48 -14.95 24.31
N SER A 242 12.50 -15.79 24.30
CA SER A 242 12.57 -17.01 25.12
C SER A 242 12.57 -16.69 26.62
N TYR A 243 13.29 -15.63 27.04
CA TYR A 243 13.34 -15.17 28.42
C TYR A 243 12.00 -14.63 28.92
N LEU A 244 11.29 -13.84 28.11
CA LEU A 244 9.95 -13.32 28.42
C LEU A 244 8.91 -14.43 28.59
N SER A 245 9.02 -15.53 27.85
CA SER A 245 8.10 -16.66 27.97
C SER A 245 8.37 -17.58 29.17
N ALA A 246 9.59 -17.59 29.70
CA ALA A 246 10.04 -18.61 30.66
C ALA A 246 10.06 -18.17 32.12
N LYS A 247 10.03 -16.86 32.43
CA LYS A 247 10.18 -16.37 33.81
C LYS A 247 8.96 -15.60 34.32
N PRO A 248 8.47 -15.89 35.55
CA PRO A 248 7.32 -15.19 36.14
C PRO A 248 7.62 -13.76 36.60
N THR A 249 8.89 -13.41 36.85
CA THR A 249 9.31 -12.05 37.20
C THR A 249 10.40 -11.56 36.24
N VAL A 250 10.15 -10.44 35.56
CA VAL A 250 11.10 -9.89 34.60
C VAL A 250 11.88 -8.73 35.23
N ASN A 251 13.21 -8.84 35.24
CA ASN A 251 14.08 -7.75 35.67
C ASN A 251 14.09 -6.64 34.62
N TRP A 252 13.29 -5.60 34.87
CA TRP A 252 13.06 -4.52 33.92
C TRP A 252 14.28 -3.63 33.68
N ARG A 253 15.18 -3.49 34.66
CA ARG A 253 16.43 -2.74 34.50
C ARG A 253 17.44 -3.46 33.59
N ALA A 254 17.55 -4.77 33.73
CA ALA A 254 18.37 -5.57 32.81
C ALA A 254 17.80 -5.51 31.39
N MET A 255 16.47 -5.52 31.28
CA MET A 255 15.77 -5.42 30.00
C MET A 255 16.00 -4.06 29.31
N THR A 256 15.89 -2.96 30.05
CA THR A 256 16.13 -1.63 29.49
C THR A 256 17.55 -1.50 28.96
N ARG A 257 18.54 -2.04 29.68
CA ARG A 257 19.95 -2.05 29.25
C ARG A 257 20.14 -2.82 27.94
N LEU A 258 19.53 -3.99 27.81
CA LEU A 258 19.63 -4.81 26.61
C LEU A 258 19.01 -4.10 25.39
N ILE A 259 17.80 -3.57 25.54
CA ILE A 259 17.12 -2.82 24.47
C ILE A 259 17.95 -1.60 24.04
N SER A 260 18.60 -0.90 24.98
CA SER A 260 19.49 0.21 24.65
C SER A 260 20.73 -0.23 23.87
N VAL A 261 21.30 -1.41 24.17
CA VAL A 261 22.42 -1.98 23.41
C VAL A 261 21.96 -2.37 22.00
N GLU A 262 20.80 -3.01 21.85
CA GLU A 262 20.21 -3.31 20.54
C GLU A 262 20.00 -2.03 19.72
N ALA A 263 19.45 -0.97 20.34
CA ALA A 263 19.28 0.33 19.69
C ALA A 263 20.62 0.92 19.21
N ALA A 264 21.67 0.86 20.03
CA ALA A 264 22.99 1.36 19.64
C ALA A 264 23.58 0.59 18.45
N ILE A 265 23.46 -0.73 18.44
CA ILE A 265 23.89 -1.58 17.31
C ILE A 265 23.09 -1.24 16.05
N MET A 266 21.77 -1.04 16.16
CA MET A 266 20.93 -0.67 15.01
C MET A 266 21.26 0.71 14.44
N ILE A 267 21.61 1.68 15.29
CA ILE A 267 22.10 2.99 14.86
C ILE A 267 23.38 2.83 14.05
N PHE A 268 24.32 2.00 14.52
CA PHE A 268 25.55 1.70 13.80
C PHE A 268 25.30 1.01 12.44
N VAL A 269 24.41 0.02 12.39
CA VAL A 269 24.02 -0.64 11.12
C VAL A 269 23.35 0.35 10.15
N THR A 270 22.59 1.31 10.65
CA THR A 270 21.96 2.37 9.85
C THR A 270 23.02 3.31 9.25
N ALA A 271 24.10 3.61 9.99
CA ALA A 271 25.24 4.36 9.48
C ALA A 271 25.95 3.61 8.33
N LEU A 272 26.20 2.30 8.50
CA LEU A 272 26.74 1.45 7.43
C LEU A 272 25.83 1.40 6.20
N GLY A 273 24.51 1.34 6.41
CA GLY A 273 23.52 1.39 5.32
C GLY A 273 23.54 2.72 4.57
N SER A 274 23.68 3.83 5.28
CA SER A 274 23.78 5.18 4.69
C SER A 274 25.05 5.32 3.86
N TRP A 275 26.17 4.77 4.34
CA TRP A 275 27.42 4.69 3.58
C TRP A 275 27.27 3.84 2.31
N LEU A 276 26.70 2.63 2.40
CA LEU A 276 26.46 1.79 1.22
C LEU A 276 25.57 2.47 0.18
N SER A 277 24.57 3.23 0.62
CA SER A 277 23.64 3.93 -0.26
C SER A 277 24.24 5.17 -0.93
N SER A 278 25.38 5.67 -0.43
CA SER A 278 26.11 6.81 -1.03
C SER A 278 27.26 6.36 -1.94
N ASN A 279 27.61 5.08 -1.93
CA ASN A 279 28.67 4.52 -2.77
C ASN A 279 28.08 3.76 -3.96
N GLN A 280 28.80 3.74 -5.07
CA GLN A 280 28.38 2.99 -6.25
C GLN A 280 28.48 1.48 -5.99
N PRO A 281 27.48 0.68 -6.40
CA PRO A 281 27.56 -0.76 -6.33
C PRO A 281 28.63 -1.30 -7.30
N PRO A 282 29.17 -2.50 -7.08
CA PRO A 282 30.10 -3.14 -8.01
C PRO A 282 29.46 -3.29 -9.41
N ALA A 283 30.18 -2.87 -10.45
CA ALA A 283 29.75 -3.02 -11.84
C ALA A 283 30.54 -4.14 -12.54
N ARG A 284 29.89 -4.85 -13.47
CA ARG A 284 30.58 -5.77 -14.38
C ARG A 284 31.40 -4.91 -15.37
N GLY A 285 32.70 -5.14 -15.45
CA GLY A 285 33.53 -4.43 -16.43
C GLY A 285 33.18 -4.87 -17.85
N GLY A 286 33.03 -3.92 -18.78
CA GLY A 286 32.72 -4.15 -20.19
C GLY A 286 31.89 -3.02 -20.81
N GLN A 287 32.00 -2.82 -22.13
CA GLN A 287 31.04 -2.00 -22.88
C GLN A 287 29.81 -2.88 -23.15
N GLU A 288 28.74 -2.74 -22.36
CA GLU A 288 27.46 -3.32 -22.76
C GLU A 288 26.91 -2.52 -23.94
N GLU A 289 26.47 -3.21 -25.00
CA GLU A 289 25.82 -2.55 -26.13
C GLU A 289 24.59 -1.78 -25.64
N PHE A 290 24.44 -0.55 -26.10
CA PHE A 290 23.30 0.27 -25.74
C PHE A 290 21.99 -0.41 -26.15
N ASN A 291 21.10 -0.62 -25.18
CA ASN A 291 19.77 -1.17 -25.41
C ASN A 291 18.72 -0.19 -24.89
N ALA A 292 17.98 0.44 -25.81
CA ALA A 292 16.98 1.46 -25.49
C ALA A 292 15.94 0.94 -24.49
N ALA A 293 15.33 -0.20 -24.77
CA ALA A 293 14.36 -0.86 -23.90
C ALA A 293 14.90 -1.12 -22.48
N LEU A 294 16.11 -1.65 -22.35
CA LEU A 294 16.75 -1.92 -21.05
C LEU A 294 17.06 -0.62 -20.30
N SER A 295 17.50 0.43 -21.00
CA SER A 295 17.82 1.71 -20.37
C SER A 295 16.57 2.45 -19.84
N ILE A 296 15.43 2.29 -20.52
CA ILE A 296 14.17 2.96 -20.18
C ILE A 296 13.37 2.16 -19.16
N THR A 297 13.16 0.86 -19.42
CA THR A 297 12.28 0.01 -18.59
C THR A 297 13.02 -0.69 -17.47
N GLY A 298 14.35 -0.85 -17.60
CA GLY A 298 15.14 -1.67 -16.69
C GLY A 298 14.98 -3.17 -16.87
N ILE A 299 14.21 -3.59 -17.88
CA ILE A 299 13.91 -4.98 -18.24
C ILE A 299 14.44 -5.23 -19.66
N LYS A 300 15.01 -6.40 -19.90
CA LYS A 300 15.47 -6.77 -21.24
C LYS A 300 14.27 -6.93 -22.16
N MET A 301 14.34 -6.37 -23.38
CA MET A 301 13.29 -6.51 -24.40
C MET A 301 12.95 -8.00 -24.63
N PRO A 302 11.71 -8.44 -24.35
CA PRO A 302 11.30 -9.81 -24.60
C PRO A 302 11.13 -10.06 -26.11
N GLU A 303 11.23 -11.33 -26.50
CA GLU A 303 10.88 -11.76 -27.86
C GLU A 303 9.37 -11.58 -28.12
N ALA A 304 8.94 -11.82 -29.37
CA ALA A 304 7.53 -11.66 -29.73
C ALA A 304 6.60 -12.51 -28.83
N PRO A 305 5.43 -11.97 -28.44
CA PRO A 305 4.51 -12.67 -27.55
C PRO A 305 4.01 -13.98 -28.17
N THR A 306 4.15 -15.07 -27.42
CA THR A 306 3.54 -16.38 -27.71
C THR A 306 2.76 -16.83 -26.49
N LEU A 307 1.81 -17.75 -26.65
CA LEU A 307 1.01 -18.23 -25.51
C LEU A 307 1.89 -18.78 -24.38
N SER A 308 2.96 -19.50 -24.71
CA SER A 308 3.90 -20.02 -23.72
C SER A 308 4.63 -18.89 -22.98
N ARG A 309 5.13 -17.87 -23.69
CA ARG A 309 5.81 -16.72 -23.05
C ARG A 309 4.84 -15.92 -22.19
N ILE A 310 3.63 -15.67 -22.66
CA ILE A 310 2.63 -14.93 -21.86
C ILE A 310 2.32 -15.68 -20.55
N LEU A 311 2.24 -17.01 -20.57
CA LEU A 311 1.91 -17.80 -19.39
C LEU A 311 3.09 -18.03 -18.44
N PHE A 312 4.33 -18.12 -18.95
CA PHE A 312 5.49 -18.57 -18.17
C PHE A 312 6.62 -17.54 -18.04
N GLU A 313 6.66 -16.48 -18.85
CA GLU A 313 7.61 -15.38 -18.65
C GLU A 313 7.30 -14.69 -17.32
N TYR A 314 8.34 -14.34 -16.56
CA TYR A 314 8.18 -13.79 -15.23
C TYR A 314 9.33 -12.85 -14.89
N ASP A 315 9.02 -11.59 -14.61
CA ASP A 315 9.94 -10.61 -14.03
C ASP A 315 9.42 -10.18 -12.65
N PRO A 316 10.09 -10.56 -11.55
CA PRO A 316 9.55 -10.37 -10.21
C PRO A 316 9.48 -8.89 -9.81
N ASP A 317 8.27 -8.33 -9.73
CA ASP A 317 8.02 -7.09 -8.98
C ASP A 317 8.04 -7.41 -7.48
N VAL A 318 9.23 -7.29 -6.88
CA VAL A 318 9.44 -7.63 -5.47
C VAL A 318 8.58 -6.80 -4.53
N LEU A 319 8.25 -5.55 -4.89
CA LEU A 319 7.36 -4.74 -4.07
C LEU A 319 5.96 -5.33 -4.06
N MET A 320 5.40 -5.61 -5.25
CA MET A 320 4.06 -6.17 -5.38
C MET A 320 4.00 -7.56 -4.72
N ILE A 321 4.97 -8.42 -4.99
CA ILE A 321 5.09 -9.75 -4.34
C ILE A 321 5.12 -9.60 -2.82
N GLY A 322 5.89 -8.64 -2.29
CA GLY A 322 5.94 -8.37 -0.85
C GLY A 322 4.58 -7.97 -0.26
N LEU A 323 3.83 -7.11 -0.96
CA LEU A 323 2.48 -6.72 -0.58
C LEU A 323 1.49 -7.91 -0.63
N LEU A 324 1.57 -8.74 -1.68
CA LEU A 324 0.74 -9.93 -1.85
C LEU A 324 1.04 -10.98 -0.77
N VAL A 325 2.32 -11.24 -0.48
CA VAL A 325 2.73 -12.15 0.60
C VAL A 325 2.21 -11.64 1.94
N LEU A 326 2.29 -10.34 2.22
CA LEU A 326 1.74 -9.75 3.43
C LEU A 326 0.22 -9.93 3.50
N ALA A 327 -0.50 -9.65 2.41
CA ALA A 327 -1.95 -9.82 2.33
C ALA A 327 -2.36 -11.29 2.59
N VAL A 328 -1.67 -12.24 1.94
CA VAL A 328 -1.88 -13.69 2.11
C VAL A 328 -1.58 -14.13 3.54
N ALA A 329 -0.46 -13.69 4.13
CA ALA A 329 -0.09 -14.04 5.50
C ALA A 329 -1.14 -13.55 6.51
N LEU A 330 -1.65 -12.32 6.34
CA LEU A 330 -2.71 -11.77 7.18
C LEU A 330 -4.04 -12.49 6.99
N TYR A 331 -4.41 -12.82 5.75
CA TYR A 331 -5.63 -13.55 5.43
C TYR A 331 -5.60 -14.97 6.02
N ILE A 332 -4.54 -15.74 5.78
CA ILE A 332 -4.38 -17.09 6.33
C ILE A 332 -4.36 -17.05 7.85
N LYS A 333 -3.64 -16.11 8.47
CA LYS A 333 -3.65 -15.93 9.93
C LYS A 333 -5.07 -15.69 10.46
N GLY A 334 -5.88 -14.90 9.75
CA GLY A 334 -7.28 -14.68 10.08
C GLY A 334 -8.10 -15.96 10.01
N VAL A 335 -8.02 -16.70 8.89
CA VAL A 335 -8.76 -17.96 8.68
C VAL A 335 -8.39 -19.02 9.71
N VAL A 336 -7.08 -19.21 9.96
CA VAL A 336 -6.58 -20.13 10.99
C VAL A 336 -7.05 -19.69 12.38
N GLY A 337 -7.03 -18.39 12.65
CA GLY A 337 -7.51 -17.82 13.90
C GLY A 337 -8.99 -18.12 14.17
N LEU A 338 -9.86 -17.99 13.17
CA LEU A 338 -11.28 -18.34 13.27
C LEU A 338 -11.48 -19.84 13.44
N THR A 339 -10.80 -20.64 12.61
CA THR A 339 -10.94 -22.09 12.63
C THR A 339 -10.52 -22.68 13.98
N ARG A 340 -9.44 -22.16 14.59
CA ARG A 340 -9.00 -22.56 15.94
C ARG A 340 -9.99 -22.18 17.05
N ARG A 341 -10.85 -21.18 16.83
CA ARG A 341 -11.93 -20.82 17.76
C ARG A 341 -13.20 -21.67 17.58
N GLY A 342 -13.24 -22.54 16.56
CA GLY A 342 -14.41 -23.34 16.20
C GLY A 342 -15.33 -22.69 15.17
N ASP A 343 -15.00 -21.49 14.68
CA ASP A 343 -15.79 -20.79 13.65
C ASP A 343 -15.48 -21.35 12.26
N LYS A 344 -16.53 -21.60 11.46
CA LYS A 344 -16.38 -22.02 10.06
C LYS A 344 -16.17 -20.81 9.15
N TRP A 345 -15.13 -20.84 8.32
CA TRP A 345 -14.92 -19.89 7.23
C TRP A 345 -15.25 -20.54 5.88
N PRO A 346 -16.11 -19.95 5.03
CA PRO A 346 -16.46 -20.53 3.75
C PRO A 346 -15.25 -20.67 2.81
N VAL A 347 -14.98 -21.89 2.33
CA VAL A 347 -13.82 -22.19 1.46
C VAL A 347 -13.85 -21.36 0.17
N GLY A 348 -15.03 -21.09 -0.39
CA GLY A 348 -15.19 -20.25 -1.59
C GLY A 348 -14.63 -18.84 -1.43
N ARG A 349 -14.60 -18.27 -0.21
CA ARG A 349 -13.98 -16.96 0.05
C ARG A 349 -12.46 -17.06 -0.04
N THR A 350 -11.87 -18.10 0.53
CA THR A 350 -10.43 -18.35 0.44
C THR A 350 -9.99 -18.59 -1.01
N ILE A 351 -10.76 -19.36 -1.78
CA ILE A 351 -10.48 -19.60 -3.21
C ILE A 351 -10.56 -18.29 -4.00
N SER A 352 -11.62 -17.49 -3.79
CA SER A 352 -11.78 -16.20 -4.48
C SER A 352 -10.63 -15.24 -4.16
N PHE A 353 -10.23 -15.17 -2.90
CA PHE A 353 -9.08 -14.37 -2.46
C PHE A 353 -7.79 -14.85 -3.13
N ALA A 354 -7.54 -16.16 -3.17
CA ALA A 354 -6.35 -16.73 -3.81
C ALA A 354 -6.32 -16.42 -5.32
N LEU A 355 -7.45 -16.56 -6.02
CA LEU A 355 -7.55 -16.19 -7.44
C LEU A 355 -7.31 -14.69 -7.66
N GLY A 356 -7.83 -13.83 -6.78
CA GLY A 356 -7.55 -12.39 -6.83
C GLY A 356 -6.06 -12.09 -6.67
N ILE A 357 -5.40 -12.70 -5.68
CA ILE A 357 -3.96 -12.56 -5.45
C ILE A 357 -3.13 -13.06 -6.66
N SER A 358 -3.47 -14.23 -7.20
CA SER A 358 -2.79 -14.79 -8.38
C SER A 358 -2.98 -13.91 -9.62
N ALA A 359 -4.16 -13.33 -9.81
CA ALA A 359 -4.43 -12.41 -10.90
C ALA A 359 -3.60 -11.11 -10.79
N ILE A 360 -3.41 -10.58 -9.57
CA ILE A 360 -2.53 -9.43 -9.34
C ILE A 360 -1.09 -9.78 -9.69
N ASP A 361 -0.56 -10.90 -9.16
CA ASP A 361 0.81 -11.32 -9.44
C ASP A 361 1.06 -11.57 -10.93
N PHE A 362 0.11 -12.21 -11.62
CA PHE A 362 0.21 -12.46 -13.05
C PHE A 362 0.21 -11.17 -13.88
N ALA A 363 -0.58 -10.17 -13.46
CA ALA A 363 -0.67 -8.88 -14.13
C ALA A 363 0.54 -7.97 -13.86
N THR A 364 1.22 -8.10 -12.72
CA THR A 364 2.38 -7.25 -12.38
C THR A 364 3.73 -7.91 -12.67
N SER A 365 3.86 -9.19 -12.32
CA SER A 365 5.13 -9.93 -12.34
C SER A 365 5.18 -10.98 -13.46
N GLY A 366 4.02 -11.54 -13.82
CA GLY A 366 3.90 -12.53 -14.89
C GLY A 366 4.04 -11.94 -16.29
N GLY A 367 3.83 -12.77 -17.32
CA GLY A 367 4.00 -12.36 -18.71
C GLY A 367 3.15 -11.14 -19.08
N LEU A 368 1.93 -10.98 -18.53
CA LEU A 368 1.14 -9.77 -18.76
C LEU A 368 1.84 -8.51 -18.24
N GLY A 369 2.47 -8.58 -17.07
CA GLY A 369 3.26 -7.49 -16.51
C GLY A 369 4.48 -7.18 -17.37
N VAL A 370 5.21 -8.22 -17.79
CA VAL A 370 6.39 -8.07 -18.66
C VAL A 370 6.02 -7.39 -19.98
N TYR A 371 5.08 -7.97 -20.74
CA TYR A 371 4.68 -7.42 -22.05
C TYR A 371 3.97 -6.07 -21.94
N GLY A 372 3.32 -5.78 -20.79
CA GLY A 372 2.67 -4.50 -20.52
C GLY A 372 3.61 -3.29 -20.49
N HIS A 373 4.92 -3.51 -20.32
CA HIS A 373 5.92 -2.45 -20.44
C HIS A 373 6.27 -2.13 -21.91
N PHE A 374 6.00 -3.02 -22.86
CA PHE A 374 6.50 -2.92 -24.23
C PHE A 374 5.43 -2.67 -25.30
N ALA A 375 4.16 -2.89 -24.98
CA ALA A 375 3.05 -2.69 -25.91
C ALA A 375 1.79 -2.19 -25.20
N PHE A 376 1.05 -1.30 -25.88
CA PHE A 376 -0.15 -0.69 -25.33
C PHE A 376 -1.28 -1.70 -25.16
N SER A 377 -1.42 -2.65 -26.10
CA SER A 377 -2.42 -3.72 -26.00
C SER A 377 -2.22 -4.57 -24.74
N TRP A 378 -0.98 -5.00 -24.48
CA TRP A 378 -0.64 -5.77 -23.27
C TRP A 378 -0.71 -4.95 -21.99
N HIS A 379 -0.35 -3.66 -22.05
CA HIS A 379 -0.59 -2.72 -20.96
C HIS A 379 -2.08 -2.70 -20.59
N MET A 380 -2.96 -2.60 -21.59
CA MET A 380 -4.40 -2.63 -21.37
C MET A 380 -4.86 -3.97 -20.76
N VAL A 381 -4.38 -5.12 -21.26
CA VAL A 381 -4.74 -6.43 -20.66
C VAL A 381 -4.33 -6.47 -19.19
N SER A 382 -3.09 -6.11 -18.86
CA SER A 382 -2.60 -6.11 -17.47
C SER A 382 -3.45 -5.23 -16.56
N HIS A 383 -3.71 -3.98 -16.97
CA HIS A 383 -4.50 -3.06 -16.16
C HIS A 383 -5.99 -3.42 -16.10
N MET A 384 -6.56 -4.08 -17.11
CA MET A 384 -7.92 -4.64 -17.03
C MET A 384 -8.00 -5.82 -16.06
N VAL A 385 -6.98 -6.67 -16.01
CA VAL A 385 -6.89 -7.73 -14.97
C VAL A 385 -6.82 -7.11 -13.58
N LEU A 386 -5.98 -6.08 -13.38
CA LEU A 386 -5.85 -5.36 -12.10
C LEU A 386 -7.10 -4.57 -11.72
N GLY A 387 -7.77 -3.93 -12.68
CA GLY A 387 -8.92 -3.06 -12.45
C GLY A 387 -10.24 -3.79 -12.35
N MET A 388 -10.37 -4.99 -12.92
CA MET A 388 -11.65 -5.69 -12.99
C MET A 388 -11.61 -7.10 -12.40
N ILE A 389 -10.72 -7.94 -12.90
CA ILE A 389 -10.73 -9.38 -12.57
C ILE A 389 -10.24 -9.63 -11.14
N ALA A 390 -9.05 -9.11 -10.80
CA ALA A 390 -8.47 -9.26 -9.46
C ALA A 390 -9.37 -8.69 -8.35
N PRO A 391 -9.92 -7.45 -8.48
CA PRO A 391 -10.85 -6.86 -7.52
C PRO A 391 -12.04 -7.74 -7.15
N ILE A 392 -12.67 -8.40 -8.13
CA ILE A 392 -13.80 -9.30 -7.87
C ILE A 392 -13.37 -10.43 -6.93
N GLY A 393 -12.23 -11.07 -7.20
CA GLY A 393 -11.68 -12.12 -6.33
C GLY A 393 -11.36 -11.63 -4.91
N ILE A 394 -10.72 -10.46 -4.80
CA ILE A 394 -10.37 -9.84 -3.51
C ILE A 394 -11.63 -9.51 -2.69
N VAL A 395 -12.63 -8.88 -3.31
CA VAL A 395 -13.87 -8.46 -2.64
C VAL A 395 -14.70 -9.67 -2.19
N LEU A 396 -14.83 -10.71 -3.03
CA LEU A 396 -15.51 -11.95 -2.66
C LEU A 396 -14.78 -12.74 -1.57
N GLY A 397 -13.49 -12.46 -1.37
CA GLY A 397 -12.69 -12.96 -0.26
C GLY A 397 -13.14 -12.47 1.14
N ALA A 398 -13.95 -11.42 1.22
CA ALA A 398 -14.39 -10.77 2.47
C ALA A 398 -13.27 -10.38 3.46
N PRO A 399 -12.16 -9.78 2.99
CA PRO A 399 -11.01 -9.47 3.85
C PRO A 399 -11.38 -8.55 5.02
N MET A 400 -12.32 -7.61 4.83
CA MET A 400 -12.74 -6.70 5.89
C MET A 400 -13.51 -7.43 6.99
N THR A 401 -14.43 -8.32 6.61
CA THR A 401 -15.17 -9.18 7.55
C THR A 401 -14.21 -10.07 8.33
N LEU A 402 -13.23 -10.67 7.65
CA LEU A 402 -12.23 -11.51 8.29
C LEU A 402 -11.40 -10.71 9.31
N ALA A 403 -10.94 -9.51 8.93
CA ALA A 403 -10.20 -8.61 9.82
C ALA A 403 -11.04 -8.23 11.05
N LEU A 404 -12.30 -7.81 10.88
CA LEU A 404 -13.17 -7.41 11.99
C LEU A 404 -13.48 -8.56 12.96
N ARG A 405 -13.46 -9.82 12.52
CA ARG A 405 -13.68 -11.00 13.37
C ARG A 405 -12.42 -11.50 14.09
N THR A 406 -11.23 -11.14 13.59
CA THR A 406 -9.96 -11.72 14.05
C THR A 406 -9.04 -10.74 14.75
N LEU A 407 -9.14 -9.44 14.43
CA LEU A 407 -8.32 -8.40 15.05
C LEU A 407 -8.54 -8.34 16.56
N PRO A 408 -7.46 -8.09 17.33
CA PRO A 408 -7.51 -8.08 18.79
C PRO A 408 -8.48 -7.02 19.32
N GLN A 409 -9.15 -7.34 20.42
CA GLN A 409 -9.96 -6.39 21.19
C GLN A 409 -9.05 -5.46 22.02
N SER A 410 -9.68 -4.46 22.65
CA SER A 410 -9.07 -3.57 23.64
C SER A 410 -8.29 -4.33 24.71
N ARG A 411 -7.12 -3.81 25.14
CA ARG A 411 -6.32 -4.42 26.22
C ARG A 411 -6.92 -4.24 27.60
N ASP A 412 -7.59 -3.11 27.83
CA ASP A 412 -8.10 -2.67 29.13
C ASP A 412 -9.62 -2.40 29.12
N GLY A 413 -10.28 -2.65 27.99
CA GLY A 413 -11.70 -2.38 27.78
C GLY A 413 -12.03 -0.93 27.39
N ILE A 414 -11.05 -0.01 27.49
CA ILE A 414 -11.21 1.42 27.22
C ILE A 414 -10.46 1.83 25.93
N GLU A 415 -9.33 1.17 25.65
CA GLU A 415 -8.52 1.37 24.45
C GLU A 415 -9.35 1.09 23.19
N ARG A 416 -9.27 1.96 22.19
CA ARG A 416 -9.91 1.71 20.88
C ARG A 416 -9.27 0.52 20.16
N GLY A 417 -7.95 0.44 20.20
CA GLY A 417 -7.16 -0.64 19.58
C GLY A 417 -7.28 -0.73 18.06
N VAL A 418 -6.63 -1.73 17.46
CA VAL A 418 -6.54 -1.90 16.00
C VAL A 418 -7.91 -2.15 15.36
N ARG A 419 -8.76 -2.99 15.99
CA ARG A 419 -10.12 -3.24 15.50
C ARG A 419 -10.97 -1.98 15.56
N GLY A 420 -10.92 -1.21 16.65
CA GLY A 420 -11.69 0.02 16.78
C GLY A 420 -11.22 1.10 15.81
N LEU A 421 -9.91 1.18 15.49
CA LEU A 421 -9.40 2.05 14.43
C LEU A 421 -9.95 1.67 13.06
N LEU A 422 -10.01 0.37 12.74
CA LEU A 422 -10.61 -0.11 11.49
C LEU A 422 -12.10 0.24 11.41
N ILE A 423 -12.86 0.02 12.49
CA ILE A 423 -14.28 0.39 12.55
C ILE A 423 -14.46 1.91 12.37
N SER A 424 -13.62 2.72 13.02
CA SER A 424 -13.63 4.18 12.89
C SER A 424 -13.33 4.62 11.46
N ALA A 425 -12.34 4.01 10.81
CA ALA A 425 -12.00 4.27 9.41
C ALA A 425 -13.16 3.93 8.46
N LEU A 426 -13.78 2.76 8.65
CA LEU A 426 -14.95 2.34 7.88
C LEU A 426 -16.14 3.30 8.07
N HIS A 427 -16.39 3.81 9.27
CA HIS A 427 -17.53 4.72 9.51
C HIS A 427 -17.19 6.21 9.30
N SER A 428 -15.98 6.52 8.85
CA SER A 428 -15.51 7.89 8.65
C SER A 428 -16.30 8.63 7.56
N ARG A 429 -16.26 9.98 7.59
CA ARG A 429 -16.86 10.81 6.53
C ARG A 429 -16.24 10.50 5.17
N TYR A 430 -14.93 10.31 5.12
CA TYR A 430 -14.21 9.95 3.92
C TYR A 430 -14.74 8.62 3.33
N SER A 431 -14.84 7.56 4.15
CA SER A 431 -15.38 6.28 3.70
C SER A 431 -16.82 6.43 3.15
N LYS A 432 -17.69 7.16 3.84
CA LYS A 432 -19.06 7.43 3.37
C LYS A 432 -19.14 8.18 2.03
N VAL A 433 -18.13 8.98 1.68
CA VAL A 433 -18.05 9.68 0.40
C VAL A 433 -17.57 8.74 -0.69
N ILE A 434 -16.44 8.05 -0.49
CA ILE A 434 -15.86 7.19 -1.52
C ILE A 434 -16.69 5.93 -1.80
N THR A 435 -17.43 5.41 -0.80
CA THR A 435 -18.33 4.26 -1.00
C THR A 435 -19.71 4.64 -1.54
N ASN A 436 -19.93 5.92 -1.86
CA ASN A 436 -21.09 6.30 -2.67
C ASN A 436 -20.92 5.71 -4.08
N PRO A 437 -21.92 5.01 -4.64
CA PRO A 437 -21.77 4.33 -5.92
C PRO A 437 -21.43 5.26 -7.10
N VAL A 438 -21.91 6.50 -7.10
CA VAL A 438 -21.58 7.48 -8.14
C VAL A 438 -20.13 7.96 -8.01
N VAL A 439 -19.65 8.14 -6.77
CA VAL A 439 -18.25 8.52 -6.52
C VAL A 439 -17.32 7.36 -6.86
N ALA A 440 -17.69 6.13 -6.49
CA ALA A 440 -16.93 4.93 -6.85
C ALA A 440 -16.86 4.75 -8.36
N LEU A 441 -17.98 4.95 -9.08
CA LEU A 441 -18.03 4.96 -10.55
C LEU A 441 -17.12 6.05 -11.15
N ALA A 442 -17.18 7.28 -10.61
CA ALA A 442 -16.35 8.38 -11.07
C ALA A 442 -14.85 8.15 -10.83
N ILE A 443 -14.48 7.51 -9.71
CA ILE A 443 -13.09 7.11 -9.45
C ILE A 443 -12.68 5.99 -10.42
N PHE A 444 -13.55 5.03 -10.66
CA PHE A 444 -13.30 3.90 -11.53
C PHE A 444 -13.13 4.34 -13.00
N ASP A 445 -14.21 4.79 -13.64
CA ASP A 445 -14.19 5.14 -15.07
C ASP A 445 -13.60 6.53 -15.32
N GLY A 446 -13.88 7.51 -14.45
CA GLY A 446 -13.37 8.87 -14.64
C GLY A 446 -11.84 8.92 -14.60
N SER A 447 -11.20 8.00 -13.86
CA SER A 447 -9.74 7.88 -13.87
C SER A 447 -9.17 7.35 -15.19
N LEU A 448 -9.91 6.53 -15.95
CA LEU A 448 -9.50 6.09 -17.29
C LEU A 448 -9.40 7.30 -18.23
N PHE A 449 -10.41 8.16 -18.23
CA PHE A 449 -10.39 9.38 -19.04
C PHE A 449 -9.27 10.33 -18.61
N ALA A 450 -9.11 10.53 -17.30
CA ALA A 450 -8.04 11.36 -16.78
C ALA A 450 -6.66 10.85 -17.17
N LEU A 451 -6.42 9.53 -17.12
CA LEU A 451 -5.12 8.96 -17.45
C LEU A 451 -4.84 9.02 -18.96
N TYR A 452 -5.73 8.47 -19.79
CA TYR A 452 -5.46 8.22 -21.20
C TYR A 452 -5.78 9.39 -22.14
N PHE A 453 -6.62 10.34 -21.74
CA PHE A 453 -6.93 11.55 -22.53
C PHE A 453 -6.26 12.83 -22.02
N THR A 454 -5.26 12.68 -21.14
CA THR A 454 -4.38 13.79 -20.74
C THR A 454 -2.91 13.36 -20.87
N PRO A 455 -1.93 14.28 -20.74
CA PRO A 455 -0.52 13.91 -20.76
C PRO A 455 -0.07 13.00 -19.60
N LEU A 456 -0.96 12.65 -18.66
CA LEU A 456 -0.65 11.80 -17.52
C LEU A 456 -0.15 10.42 -17.94
N PHE A 457 -0.77 9.78 -18.95
CA PHE A 457 -0.34 8.44 -19.38
C PHE A 457 1.12 8.42 -19.84
N GLY A 458 1.48 9.26 -20.82
CA GLY A 458 2.86 9.35 -21.30
C GLY A 458 3.87 9.71 -20.20
N GLY A 459 3.52 10.67 -19.33
CA GLY A 459 4.38 11.07 -18.20
C GLY A 459 4.57 9.97 -17.14
N MET A 460 3.51 9.21 -16.83
CA MET A 460 3.59 8.11 -15.87
C MET A 460 4.33 6.92 -16.43
N MET A 461 4.14 6.59 -17.71
CA MET A 461 4.76 5.46 -18.39
C MET A 461 6.30 5.58 -18.46
N GLN A 462 6.82 6.80 -18.56
CA GLN A 462 8.26 7.07 -18.53
C GLN A 462 8.92 6.84 -17.16
N SER A 463 8.14 6.52 -16.13
CA SER A 463 8.63 6.45 -14.76
C SER A 463 8.15 5.22 -14.00
N HIS A 464 9.05 4.58 -13.26
CA HIS A 464 8.71 3.38 -12.48
C HIS A 464 7.62 3.67 -11.41
N GLN A 465 7.68 4.84 -10.78
CA GLN A 465 6.63 5.26 -9.84
C GLN A 465 5.28 5.48 -10.51
N GLY A 466 5.27 5.97 -11.75
CA GLY A 466 4.04 6.22 -12.49
C GLY A 466 3.36 4.90 -12.81
N HIS A 467 4.13 3.92 -13.26
CA HIS A 467 3.69 2.54 -13.41
C HIS A 467 3.12 1.92 -12.14
N LEU A 468 3.87 1.99 -11.03
CA LEU A 468 3.39 1.49 -9.74
C LEU A 468 2.10 2.19 -9.30
N PHE A 469 2.03 3.51 -9.48
CA PHE A 469 0.85 4.30 -9.16
C PHE A 469 -0.35 3.88 -10.00
N MET A 470 -0.19 3.70 -11.32
CA MET A 470 -1.24 3.20 -12.20
C MET A 470 -1.73 1.83 -11.72
N SER A 471 -0.83 0.89 -11.45
CA SER A 471 -1.17 -0.47 -10.99
C SER A 471 -1.93 -0.47 -9.67
N ILE A 472 -1.45 0.27 -8.67
CA ILE A 472 -2.12 0.41 -7.37
C ILE A 472 -3.47 1.13 -7.52
N HIS A 473 -3.53 2.21 -8.29
CA HIS A 473 -4.76 2.97 -8.51
C HIS A 473 -5.84 2.12 -9.16
N PHE A 474 -5.56 1.42 -10.26
CA PHE A 474 -6.54 0.55 -10.91
C PHE A 474 -7.01 -0.57 -9.99
N LEU A 475 -6.10 -1.20 -9.25
CA LEU A 475 -6.46 -2.23 -8.27
C LEU A 475 -7.37 -1.68 -7.16
N LEU A 476 -7.06 -0.51 -6.60
CA LEU A 476 -7.85 0.10 -5.54
C LEU A 476 -9.19 0.64 -6.03
N ALA A 477 -9.22 1.28 -7.21
CA ALA A 477 -10.43 1.81 -7.83
C ALA A 477 -11.40 0.67 -8.17
N GLY A 478 -10.90 -0.40 -8.79
CA GLY A 478 -11.68 -1.61 -9.04
C GLY A 478 -12.18 -2.25 -7.75
N THR A 479 -11.30 -2.42 -6.75
CA THR A 479 -11.69 -3.00 -5.46
C THR A 479 -12.78 -2.17 -4.79
N LEU A 480 -12.70 -0.83 -4.84
CA LEU A 480 -13.72 0.07 -4.32
C LEU A 480 -15.04 -0.09 -5.08
N PHE A 481 -15.02 -0.08 -6.41
CA PHE A 481 -16.22 -0.21 -7.24
C PHE A 481 -16.93 -1.55 -6.98
N PHE A 482 -16.22 -2.67 -7.10
CA PHE A 482 -16.81 -3.98 -6.88
C PHE A 482 -17.20 -4.22 -5.41
N HIS A 483 -16.51 -3.59 -4.44
CA HIS A 483 -16.94 -3.59 -3.04
C HIS A 483 -18.31 -2.92 -2.84
N VAL A 484 -18.58 -1.82 -3.53
CA VAL A 484 -19.88 -1.11 -3.42
C VAL A 484 -21.01 -1.88 -4.12
N ILE A 485 -20.72 -2.54 -5.25
CA ILE A 485 -21.75 -3.19 -6.07
C ILE A 485 -22.03 -4.64 -5.63
N VAL A 486 -21.01 -5.50 -5.55
CA VAL A 486 -21.16 -6.95 -5.33
C VAL A 486 -20.62 -7.38 -3.96
N GLY A 487 -19.91 -6.48 -3.27
CA GLY A 487 -19.23 -6.77 -2.02
C GLY A 487 -20.12 -7.28 -0.89
N ILE A 488 -19.60 -8.27 -0.18
CA ILE A 488 -20.21 -8.90 1.00
C ILE A 488 -19.70 -8.31 2.31
N ASP A 489 -18.66 -7.47 2.24
CA ASP A 489 -18.09 -6.80 3.39
C ASP A 489 -18.99 -5.64 3.87
N PRO A 490 -18.90 -5.23 5.15
CA PRO A 490 -19.74 -4.17 5.69
C PRO A 490 -19.51 -2.83 4.98
N ASN A 491 -20.59 -2.23 4.47
CA ASN A 491 -20.57 -0.89 3.87
C ASN A 491 -21.28 0.12 4.81
N PRO A 492 -20.75 1.35 4.96
CA PRO A 492 -21.40 2.40 5.76
C PRO A 492 -22.84 2.73 5.36
N ARG A 493 -23.21 2.47 4.10
CA ARG A 493 -24.56 2.69 3.57
C ARG A 493 -25.02 1.44 2.84
N LYS A 494 -26.29 1.05 3.07
CA LYS A 494 -26.95 0.03 2.25
C LYS A 494 -27.39 0.68 0.94
N VAL A 495 -26.76 0.30 -0.17
CA VAL A 495 -27.15 0.74 -1.51
C VAL A 495 -28.25 -0.20 -2.02
N PRO A 496 -29.45 0.30 -2.41
CA PRO A 496 -30.51 -0.54 -2.98
C PRO A 496 -30.04 -1.28 -4.23
N HIS A 497 -30.53 -2.52 -4.43
CA HIS A 497 -30.13 -3.36 -5.56
C HIS A 497 -30.39 -2.72 -6.92
N LEU A 498 -31.54 -2.03 -7.08
CA LEU A 498 -31.86 -1.30 -8.30
C LEU A 498 -30.82 -0.21 -8.63
N VAL A 499 -30.35 0.52 -7.62
CA VAL A 499 -29.31 1.55 -7.81
C VAL A 499 -28.00 0.91 -8.27
N ARG A 500 -27.63 -0.24 -7.70
CA ARG A 500 -26.43 -0.99 -8.13
C ARG A 500 -26.53 -1.43 -9.59
N ILE A 501 -27.70 -1.94 -9.99
CA ILE A 501 -27.98 -2.36 -11.38
C ILE A 501 -27.85 -1.16 -12.34
N VAL A 502 -28.48 -0.02 -12.01
CA VAL A 502 -28.38 1.20 -12.82
C VAL A 502 -26.94 1.68 -12.96
N ILE A 503 -26.17 1.64 -11.86
CA ILE A 503 -24.75 2.03 -11.86
C ILE A 503 -23.90 1.07 -12.70
N LEU A 504 -24.21 -0.22 -12.72
CA LEU A 504 -23.52 -1.17 -13.59
C LEU A 504 -23.79 -0.90 -15.06
N PHE A 505 -25.05 -0.62 -15.44
CA PHE A 505 -25.36 -0.21 -16.83
C PHE A 505 -24.68 1.10 -17.22
N ALA A 506 -24.60 2.06 -16.30
CA ALA A 506 -23.86 3.30 -16.51
C ALA A 506 -22.37 3.02 -16.72
N ALA A 507 -21.75 2.16 -15.89
CA ALA A 507 -20.36 1.75 -16.03
C ALA A 507 -20.07 1.08 -17.38
N MET A 508 -20.90 0.12 -17.79
CA MET A 508 -20.81 -0.51 -19.12
C MET A 508 -20.83 0.55 -20.22
N SER A 509 -21.81 1.45 -20.18
CA SER A 509 -21.97 2.48 -21.21
C SER A 509 -20.78 3.45 -21.27
N ILE A 510 -20.29 3.91 -20.11
CA ILE A 510 -19.15 4.83 -20.01
C ILE A 510 -17.86 4.16 -20.50
N HIS A 511 -17.63 2.92 -20.08
CA HIS A 511 -16.43 2.19 -20.47
C HIS A 511 -16.45 1.82 -21.95
N ALA A 512 -17.60 1.43 -22.51
CA ALA A 512 -17.75 1.22 -23.94
C ALA A 512 -17.43 2.49 -24.74
N PHE A 513 -17.92 3.65 -24.28
CA PHE A 513 -17.60 4.93 -24.90
C PHE A 513 -16.10 5.26 -24.81
N PHE A 514 -15.48 5.05 -23.65
CA PHE A 514 -14.02 5.19 -23.47
C PHE A 514 -13.24 4.37 -24.50
N SER A 515 -13.58 3.09 -24.65
CA SER A 515 -12.91 2.19 -25.59
C SER A 515 -13.08 2.61 -27.05
N VAL A 516 -14.30 2.98 -27.46
CA VAL A 516 -14.55 3.48 -28.82
C VAL A 516 -13.80 4.78 -29.08
N ALA A 517 -13.78 5.70 -28.12
CA ALA A 517 -13.02 6.94 -28.22
C ALA A 517 -11.52 6.66 -28.38
N LEU A 518 -10.98 5.72 -27.61
CA LEU A 518 -9.57 5.30 -27.70
C LEU A 518 -9.25 4.65 -29.06
N MET A 519 -10.13 3.78 -29.57
CA MET A 519 -9.99 3.20 -30.92
C MET A 519 -10.08 4.24 -32.04
N SER A 520 -10.78 5.35 -31.80
CA SER A 520 -10.98 6.43 -32.77
C SER A 520 -9.83 7.43 -32.79
N THR A 521 -8.87 7.34 -31.87
CA THR A 521 -7.69 8.20 -31.87
C THR A 521 -6.82 7.98 -33.12
N THR A 522 -6.25 9.07 -33.62
CA THR A 522 -5.35 9.07 -34.80
C THR A 522 -3.90 9.34 -34.44
N THR A 523 -3.62 9.58 -33.15
CA THR A 523 -2.29 9.88 -32.61
C THR A 523 -1.99 8.95 -31.44
N LEU A 524 -0.72 8.68 -31.19
CA LEU A 524 -0.28 7.89 -30.04
C LEU A 524 -0.46 8.71 -28.75
N ILE A 525 -1.15 8.13 -27.76
CA ILE A 525 -1.45 8.82 -26.49
C ILE A 525 -0.33 8.66 -25.45
N ASP A 526 0.64 7.79 -25.72
CA ASP A 526 1.78 7.46 -24.86
C ASP A 526 2.90 8.52 -24.90
N GLY A 527 2.78 9.54 -25.75
CA GLY A 527 3.79 10.58 -25.92
C GLY A 527 5.11 10.06 -26.51
N GLY A 528 5.08 8.97 -27.30
CA GLY A 528 6.26 8.38 -27.94
C GLY A 528 7.05 7.40 -27.06
N TYR A 529 6.49 7.00 -25.90
CA TYR A 529 7.11 6.02 -25.03
C TYR A 529 7.38 4.68 -25.74
N PHE A 530 6.38 4.05 -26.34
CA PHE A 530 6.53 2.75 -27.00
C PHE A 530 7.39 2.83 -28.26
N GLU A 531 7.41 3.98 -28.93
CA GLU A 531 8.32 4.26 -30.04
C GLU A 531 9.78 4.24 -29.56
N SER A 532 10.07 4.87 -28.42
CA SER A 532 11.42 4.96 -27.86
C SER A 532 12.03 3.61 -27.46
N LEU A 533 11.21 2.57 -27.25
CA LEU A 533 11.66 1.23 -26.89
C LEU A 533 12.27 0.47 -28.06
N GLN A 534 12.04 0.90 -29.31
CA GLN A 534 12.55 0.27 -30.53
C GLN A 534 12.26 -1.24 -30.60
N ARG A 535 11.04 -1.65 -30.24
CA ARG A 535 10.63 -3.05 -30.21
C ARG A 535 10.71 -3.69 -31.62
N PRO A 536 11.19 -4.94 -31.76
CA PRO A 536 11.36 -5.58 -33.06
C PRO A 536 10.08 -6.24 -33.61
N TRP A 537 8.99 -6.22 -32.84
CA TRP A 537 7.71 -6.84 -33.17
C TRP A 537 6.56 -5.86 -32.92
N SER A 538 5.43 -6.04 -33.61
CA SER A 538 4.29 -5.11 -33.54
C SER A 538 4.68 -3.66 -33.83
N LEU A 539 5.22 -3.41 -35.03
CA LEU A 539 5.78 -2.11 -35.42
C LEU A 539 4.73 -1.01 -35.62
N ASP A 540 3.48 -1.40 -35.93
CA ASP A 540 2.37 -0.45 -36.03
C ASP A 540 1.83 -0.11 -34.63
N LEU A 541 2.38 0.96 -34.05
CA LEU A 541 2.03 1.43 -32.71
C LEU A 541 0.56 1.90 -32.62
N LEU A 542 0.01 2.45 -33.71
CA LEU A 542 -1.37 2.94 -33.72
C LEU A 542 -2.36 1.77 -33.79
N ALA A 543 -2.05 0.73 -34.57
CA ALA A 543 -2.82 -0.52 -34.55
C ALA A 543 -2.78 -1.21 -33.18
N ASP A 544 -1.62 -1.21 -32.52
CA ASP A 544 -1.46 -1.73 -31.15
C ASP A 544 -2.32 -0.94 -30.14
N GLN A 545 -2.39 0.39 -30.27
CA GLN A 545 -3.27 1.24 -29.46
C GLN A 545 -4.76 0.96 -29.70
N ARG A 546 -5.17 0.81 -30.96
CA ARG A 546 -6.55 0.44 -31.33
C ARG A 546 -6.92 -0.94 -30.80
N MET A 547 -6.00 -1.90 -30.85
CA MET A 547 -6.17 -3.21 -30.22
C MET A 547 -6.35 -3.08 -28.71
N GLY A 548 -5.56 -2.24 -28.04
CA GLY A 548 -5.77 -1.91 -26.63
C GLY A 548 -7.18 -1.36 -26.36
N GLY A 549 -7.68 -0.44 -27.19
CA GLY A 549 -9.06 0.04 -27.10
C GLY A 549 -10.10 -1.09 -27.20
N ALA A 550 -9.94 -1.99 -28.18
CA ALA A 550 -10.83 -3.15 -28.35
C ALA A 550 -10.75 -4.15 -27.17
N ILE A 551 -9.57 -4.35 -26.59
CA ILE A 551 -9.35 -5.16 -25.38
C ILE A 551 -10.07 -4.53 -24.19
N GLY A 552 -9.93 -3.21 -24.00
CA GLY A 552 -10.63 -2.46 -22.95
C GLY A 552 -12.15 -2.65 -23.05
N TRP A 553 -12.69 -2.67 -24.28
CA TRP A 553 -14.11 -2.93 -24.51
C TRP A 553 -14.51 -4.35 -24.08
N ALA A 554 -13.85 -5.37 -24.64
CA ALA A 554 -14.20 -6.77 -24.40
C ALA A 554 -14.00 -7.18 -22.93
N MET A 555 -12.87 -6.81 -22.34
CA MET A 555 -12.57 -7.09 -20.93
C MET A 555 -13.36 -6.20 -19.98
N GLY A 556 -13.89 -5.07 -20.46
CA GLY A 556 -14.79 -4.19 -19.72
C GLY A 556 -16.15 -4.82 -19.45
N GLU A 557 -16.79 -5.34 -20.50
CA GLU A 557 -18.18 -5.78 -20.46
C GLU A 557 -18.37 -7.10 -19.73
N ILE A 558 -17.47 -8.08 -19.94
CA ILE A 558 -17.65 -9.44 -19.40
C ILE A 558 -17.72 -9.45 -17.86
N PRO A 559 -16.78 -8.83 -17.11
CA PRO A 559 -16.84 -8.81 -15.65
C PRO A 559 -18.05 -8.03 -15.12
N ILE A 560 -18.45 -6.94 -15.80
CA ILE A 560 -19.62 -6.16 -15.38
C ILE A 560 -20.91 -6.95 -15.58
N LEU A 561 -21.05 -7.70 -16.68
CA LEU A 561 -22.18 -8.60 -16.89
C LEU A 561 -22.25 -9.69 -15.81
N ILE A 562 -21.12 -10.27 -15.43
CA ILE A 562 -21.06 -11.23 -14.31
C ILE A 562 -21.50 -10.57 -13.01
N ALA A 563 -21.02 -9.35 -12.72
CA ALA A 563 -21.41 -8.57 -11.56
C ALA A 563 -22.92 -8.25 -11.56
N LEU A 564 -23.49 -7.91 -12.72
CA LEU A 564 -24.92 -7.64 -12.91
C LEU A 564 -25.76 -8.87 -12.57
N VAL A 565 -25.39 -10.03 -13.11
CA VAL A 565 -26.05 -11.32 -12.79
C VAL A 565 -25.93 -11.61 -11.29
N ALA A 566 -24.75 -11.41 -10.70
CA ALA A 566 -24.54 -11.62 -9.27
C ALA A 566 -25.42 -10.70 -8.41
N THR A 567 -25.50 -9.40 -8.73
CA THR A 567 -26.37 -8.44 -8.03
C THR A 567 -27.84 -8.80 -8.18
N PHE A 568 -28.27 -9.25 -9.37
CA PHE A 568 -29.65 -9.70 -9.58
C PHE A 568 -29.98 -10.94 -8.74
N ILE A 569 -29.08 -11.93 -8.68
CA ILE A 569 -29.24 -13.10 -7.81
C ILE A 569 -29.29 -12.70 -6.33
N GLN A 570 -28.46 -11.74 -5.90
CA GLN A 570 -28.50 -11.21 -4.53
C GLN A 570 -29.86 -10.57 -4.21
N TRP A 571 -30.39 -9.77 -5.15
CA TRP A 571 -31.70 -9.16 -4.99
C TRP A 571 -32.82 -10.20 -4.86
N MET A 572 -32.89 -11.18 -5.77
CA MET A 572 -33.91 -12.24 -5.71
C MET A 572 -33.85 -13.02 -4.38
N ARG A 573 -32.64 -13.29 -3.86
CA ARG A 573 -32.46 -13.98 -2.59
C ARG A 573 -32.93 -13.13 -1.41
N ASP A 574 -32.54 -11.86 -1.36
CA ASP A 574 -32.93 -10.94 -0.29
C ASP A 574 -34.45 -10.74 -0.25
N ASP A 575 -35.10 -10.53 -1.41
CA ASP A 575 -36.56 -10.40 -1.49
C ASP A 575 -37.26 -11.69 -1.03
N SER A 576 -36.75 -12.86 -1.40
CA SER A 576 -37.30 -14.14 -0.95
C SER A 576 -37.17 -14.35 0.57
N HIS A 577 -36.10 -13.83 1.18
CA HIS A 577 -35.88 -13.91 2.61
C HIS A 577 -36.77 -12.93 3.38
N GLU A 578 -36.94 -11.71 2.87
CA GLU A 578 -37.82 -10.72 3.48
C GLU A 578 -39.29 -11.14 3.36
N ALA A 579 -39.72 -11.68 2.21
CA ALA A 579 -41.06 -12.24 2.05
C ALA A 579 -41.34 -13.34 3.10
N LYS A 580 -40.44 -14.31 3.26
CA LYS A 580 -40.56 -15.36 4.30
C LYS A 580 -40.57 -14.80 5.72
N ARG A 581 -39.86 -13.70 5.98
CA ARG A 581 -39.84 -13.05 7.29
C ARG A 581 -41.17 -12.36 7.59
N ILE A 582 -41.74 -11.67 6.59
CA ILE A 582 -43.06 -11.05 6.67
C ILE A 582 -44.11 -12.15 6.90
N ASP A 583 -44.11 -13.22 6.11
CA ASP A 583 -45.05 -14.35 6.27
C ASP A 583 -44.99 -14.94 7.68
N ARG A 584 -43.79 -15.17 8.23
CA ARG A 584 -43.61 -15.67 9.61
C ARG A 584 -44.14 -14.69 10.65
N LYS A 585 -43.93 -13.38 10.45
CA LYS A 585 -44.43 -12.34 11.36
C LYS A 585 -45.95 -12.30 11.31
N THR A 586 -46.55 -12.32 10.12
CA THR A 586 -48.00 -12.35 9.91
C THR A 586 -48.62 -13.59 10.53
N ALA A 587 -48.06 -14.78 10.30
CA ALA A 587 -48.51 -16.02 10.92
C ALA A 587 -48.44 -15.97 12.47
N ARG A 588 -47.38 -15.38 13.02
CA ARG A 588 -47.24 -15.18 14.47
C ARG A 588 -48.27 -14.21 15.04
N MET A 589 -48.54 -13.09 14.35
CA MET A 589 -49.55 -12.11 14.75
C MET A 589 -50.96 -12.72 14.71
N ALA A 590 -51.26 -13.46 13.65
CA ALA A 590 -52.52 -14.19 13.51
C ALA A 590 -52.71 -15.21 14.65
N ALA A 591 -51.66 -15.96 15.02
CA ALA A 591 -51.71 -16.90 16.14
C ALA A 591 -51.92 -16.23 17.51
N LEU A 592 -51.51 -14.96 17.67
CA LEU A 592 -51.69 -14.16 18.89
C LEU A 592 -53.03 -13.39 18.90
N GLY A 593 -53.86 -13.53 17.86
CA GLY A 593 -55.09 -12.76 17.69
C GLY A 593 -54.84 -11.25 17.51
N GLN A 594 -53.62 -10.85 17.17
CA GLN A 594 -53.25 -9.46 16.95
C GLN A 594 -53.39 -9.11 15.46
N PRO A 595 -53.89 -7.90 15.12
CA PRO A 595 -53.97 -7.46 13.75
C PRO A 595 -52.57 -7.39 13.13
N ASP A 596 -52.43 -7.93 11.92
CA ASP A 596 -51.18 -7.83 11.15
C ASP A 596 -50.89 -6.38 10.73
N GLU A 597 -49.73 -6.14 10.12
CA GLU A 597 -49.33 -4.79 9.72
C GLU A 597 -50.29 -4.16 8.70
N LEU A 598 -50.90 -4.96 7.82
CA LEU A 598 -51.91 -4.49 6.86
C LEU A 598 -53.19 -4.06 7.56
N ALA A 599 -53.68 -4.84 8.52
CA ALA A 599 -54.84 -4.50 9.33
C ALA A 599 -54.59 -3.24 10.18
N GLN A 600 -53.40 -3.10 10.77
CA GLN A 600 -53.01 -1.89 11.50
C GLN A 600 -52.93 -0.66 10.58
N TYR A 601 -52.36 -0.83 9.39
CA TYR A 601 -52.27 0.24 8.39
C TYR A 601 -53.65 0.67 7.87
N ASN A 602 -54.53 -0.30 7.57
CA ASN A 602 -55.92 -0.03 7.19
C ASN A 602 -56.69 0.68 8.31
N ALA A 603 -56.48 0.30 9.56
CA ALA A 603 -57.07 0.99 10.71
C ALA A 603 -56.57 2.44 10.84
N TYR A 604 -55.28 2.68 10.57
CA TYR A 604 -54.71 4.03 10.53
C TYR A 604 -55.32 4.89 9.41
N LEU A 605 -55.41 4.38 8.18
CA LEU A 605 -56.05 5.08 7.06
C LEU A 605 -57.52 5.39 7.33
N ASN A 606 -58.25 4.45 7.95
CA ASN A 606 -59.63 4.68 8.36
C ASN A 606 -59.75 5.79 9.41
N ASN A 607 -58.79 5.88 10.35
CA ASN A 607 -58.76 6.95 11.35
C ASN A 607 -58.44 8.32 10.72
N LEU A 608 -57.52 8.37 9.75
CA LEU A 608 -57.26 9.58 8.95
C LEU A 608 -58.51 10.06 8.21
N ASN A 609 -59.17 9.15 7.48
CA ASN A 609 -60.43 9.46 6.78
C ASN A 609 -61.52 9.94 7.74
N LYS A 610 -61.58 9.38 8.95
CA LYS A 610 -62.55 9.78 9.96
C LYS A 610 -62.27 11.21 10.46
N LYS A 611 -61.01 11.53 10.76
CA LYS A 611 -60.60 12.89 11.14
C LYS A 611 -60.84 13.92 10.05
N ASP A 612 -60.57 13.59 8.78
CA ASP A 612 -60.85 14.49 7.66
C ASP A 612 -62.34 14.75 7.46
N ARG A 613 -63.19 13.74 7.72
CA ARG A 613 -64.66 13.94 7.71
C ARG A 613 -65.13 14.80 8.87
N GLU A 614 -64.57 14.60 10.06
CA GLU A 614 -64.88 15.40 11.25
C GLU A 614 -64.38 16.85 11.13
N ALA A 615 -63.32 17.11 10.36
CA ALA A 615 -62.79 18.45 10.12
C ALA A 615 -63.53 19.23 9.00
N ASN A 616 -64.26 18.52 8.12
CA ASN A 616 -65.04 19.12 7.02
C ASN A 616 -66.55 19.22 7.34
N GLN A 617 -66.95 18.89 8.56
CA GLN A 617 -68.27 19.16 9.14
C GLN A 617 -68.15 20.33 10.12
#